data_AF-A0AA52AWA7-F1
#
_entry.id   AF-A0AA52AWA7-F1
#
_cell.length_a   1.000
_cell.length_b   1.000
_cell.length_c   1.000
_cell.angle_alpha   90.00
_cell.angle_beta   90.00
_cell.angle_gamma   90.00
#
_symmetry.space_group_name_H-M   'P 1'
#
loop_
_entity.id
_entity.type
_entity.pdbx_description
1 polymer ?
#
loop_
_entity_poly.entity_id
_entity_poly.type
_entity_poly.pdbx_seq_one_letter_code
_entity_poly.pdbx_strand_id
1 'polypeptide(L)'
;MSVWAPSGALASTVEITSDSVQRGDVIQVGGQPCRVSDLFQLPGGAKRLVFESGELLTMHRQTRLVAMRILRGRGGDPVHAFSPRRYRR
;
A
#
# COMPACT_ATOMS: atom_id res chain seq x y z
N MET A 1 -11.11 -16.12 -7.02
CA MET A 1 -10.07 -15.20 -7.54
C MET A 1 -10.69 -13.83 -7.69
N SER A 2 -10.54 -12.94 -6.70
CA SER A 2 -11.04 -11.57 -6.81
C SER A 2 -10.05 -10.74 -7.62
N VAL A 3 -10.44 -10.33 -8.83
CA VAL A 3 -9.70 -9.33 -9.60
C VAL A 3 -9.80 -8.01 -8.83
N TRP A 4 -8.68 -7.56 -8.27
CA TRP A 4 -8.57 -6.20 -7.76
C TRP A 4 -8.65 -5.25 -8.95
N ALA A 5 -9.72 -4.47 -9.05
CA ALA A 5 -9.81 -3.32 -9.95
C ALA A 5 -9.70 -2.05 -9.11
N PRO A 6 -8.72 -1.16 -9.36
CA PRO A 6 -8.63 0.12 -8.67
C PRO A 6 -9.73 1.04 -9.20
N SER A 7 -10.93 0.97 -8.64
CA SER A 7 -11.97 1.96 -8.90
C SER A 7 -11.56 3.29 -8.27
N GLY A 8 -11.00 4.21 -9.07
CA GLY A 8 -10.74 5.60 -8.68
C GLY A 8 -9.47 5.89 -7.87
N ALA A 9 -8.60 4.90 -7.67
CA ALA A 9 -7.34 5.10 -6.94
C ALA A 9 -6.14 5.25 -7.89
N LEU A 10 -5.32 6.28 -7.69
CA LEU A 10 -4.12 6.52 -8.48
C LEU A 10 -3.01 5.57 -8.02
N ALA A 11 -2.44 4.77 -8.92
CA ALA A 11 -1.27 3.96 -8.62
C ALA A 11 0.00 4.69 -9.05
N SER A 12 1.02 4.71 -8.19
CA SER A 12 2.34 5.28 -8.50
C SER A 12 3.42 4.24 -8.28
N THR A 13 4.39 4.21 -9.18
CA THR A 13 5.66 3.52 -8.99
C THR A 13 6.51 4.32 -8.00
N VAL A 14 7.00 3.68 -6.95
CA VAL A 14 7.81 4.32 -5.89
C VAL A 14 9.01 3.45 -5.53
N GLU A 15 10.16 4.09 -5.33
CA GLU A 15 11.30 3.43 -4.67
C GLU A 15 10.99 3.28 -3.18
N ILE A 16 11.14 2.07 -2.68
CA ILE A 16 10.94 1.71 -1.28
C ILE A 16 12.23 1.19 -0.65
N THR A 17 12.37 1.50 0.63
CA THR A 17 13.44 1.03 1.53
C THR A 17 12.80 0.31 2.71
N SER A 18 13.64 -0.24 3.60
CA SER A 18 13.14 -0.79 4.86
C SER A 18 12.30 0.23 5.65
N ASP A 19 12.58 1.53 5.56
CA ASP A 19 11.86 2.55 6.31
C ASP A 19 10.58 3.05 5.62
N SER A 20 10.48 2.94 4.29
CA SER A 20 9.38 3.51 3.51
C SER A 20 8.38 2.51 2.93
N VAL A 21 8.67 1.21 2.98
CA VAL A 21 7.73 0.15 2.56
C VAL A 21 6.47 0.14 3.42
N GLN A 22 5.32 -0.10 2.79
CA GLN A 22 4.00 -0.07 3.41
C GLN A 22 3.20 -1.34 3.11
N ARG A 23 2.27 -1.68 4.01
CA ARG A 23 1.25 -2.68 3.73
C ARG A 23 0.41 -2.22 2.53
N GLY A 24 0.11 -3.14 1.62
CA GLY A 24 -0.60 -2.89 0.38
C GLY A 24 0.30 -2.50 -0.80
N ASP A 25 1.60 -2.24 -0.58
CA ASP A 25 2.56 -2.12 -1.68
C ASP A 25 2.61 -3.42 -2.49
N VAL A 26 2.76 -3.30 -3.80
CA VAL A 26 2.93 -4.45 -4.69
C VAL A 26 4.36 -4.42 -5.25
N ILE A 27 5.13 -5.46 -4.93
CA ILE A 27 6.51 -5.63 -5.34
C ILE A 27 6.57 -6.71 -6.42
N GLN A 28 7.33 -6.48 -7.49
CA GLN A 28 7.57 -7.53 -8.49
C GLN A 28 8.69 -8.45 -7.99
N VAL A 29 8.38 -9.74 -7.79
CA VAL A 29 9.35 -10.77 -7.37
C VAL A 29 9.30 -11.89 -8.40
N GLY A 30 10.42 -12.18 -9.06
CA GLY A 30 10.47 -13.23 -10.09
C GLY A 30 9.47 -13.03 -11.24
N GLY A 31 9.08 -11.77 -11.54
CA GLY A 31 8.07 -11.45 -12.55
C GLY A 31 6.62 -11.60 -12.09
N GLN A 32 6.38 -11.92 -10.82
CA GLN A 32 5.05 -12.03 -10.22
C GLN A 32 4.78 -10.84 -9.30
N PRO A 33 3.56 -10.27 -9.32
CA PRO A 33 3.17 -9.21 -8.40
C PRO A 33 2.88 -9.78 -7.01
N CYS A 34 3.69 -9.41 -6.03
CA CYS A 34 3.57 -9.83 -4.64
C CYS A 34 3.10 -8.65 -3.78
N ARG A 35 1.88 -8.73 -3.27
CA ARG A 35 1.29 -7.68 -2.44
C ARG A 35 1.66 -7.87 -0.98
N VAL A 36 2.23 -6.84 -0.36
CA VAL A 36 2.60 -6.83 1.05
C VAL A 36 1.33 -6.83 1.92
N SER A 37 1.09 -7.89 2.67
CA SER A 37 0.00 -8.01 3.63
C SER A 37 0.43 -7.54 5.02
N ASP A 38 1.66 -7.86 5.43
CA ASP A 38 2.17 -7.50 6.75
C ASP A 38 3.68 -7.18 6.75
N LEU A 39 4.14 -6.52 7.83
CA LEU A 39 5.49 -6.00 8.02
C LEU A 39 5.94 -6.27 9.46
N PHE A 40 7.08 -6.93 9.63
CA PHE A 40 7.71 -7.12 10.93
C PHE A 40 9.07 -6.43 10.96
N GLN A 41 9.33 -5.63 12.00
CA GLN A 41 10.67 -5.07 12.22
C GLN A 41 11.63 -6.17 12.68
N LEU A 42 12.85 -6.12 12.17
CA LEU A 42 13.94 -6.99 12.54
C LEU A 42 15.12 -6.17 13.10
N PRO A 43 16.04 -6.80 13.84
CA PRO A 43 17.26 -6.14 14.30
C PRO A 43 18.04 -5.49 13.16
N GLY A 44 18.78 -4.42 13.47
CA GLY A 44 19.60 -3.68 12.49
C GLY A 44 18.80 -2.84 11.49
N GLY A 45 17.51 -2.61 11.74
CA GLY A 45 16.64 -1.80 10.89
C GLY A 45 16.16 -2.53 9.63
N ALA A 46 16.31 -3.85 9.58
CA ALA A 46 15.71 -4.67 8.53
C ALA A 46 14.19 -4.83 8.76
N LYS A 47 13.47 -5.21 7.71
CA LYS A 47 12.05 -5.61 7.79
C LYS A 47 11.82 -6.95 7.12
N ARG A 48 10.94 -7.75 7.70
CA ARG A 48 10.34 -8.90 7.03
C ARG A 48 8.99 -8.48 6.45
N LEU A 49 8.86 -8.62 5.15
CA LEU A 49 7.63 -8.45 4.41
C LEU A 49 6.92 -9.79 4.35
N VAL A 50 5.63 -9.81 4.68
CA VAL A 50 4.75 -10.94 4.42
C VAL A 50 3.89 -10.58 3.23
N PHE A 51 3.82 -11.47 2.25
CA PHE A 51 2.95 -11.29 1.09
C PHE A 51 1.59 -11.95 1.29
N GLU A 52 0.56 -11.51 0.56
CA GLU A 52 -0.77 -12.12 0.60
C GLU A 52 -0.76 -13.62 0.23
N SER A 53 0.17 -14.05 -0.60
CA SER A 53 0.46 -15.45 -0.95
C SER A 53 1.05 -16.28 0.19
N GLY A 54 1.56 -15.64 1.25
CA GLY A 54 2.24 -16.28 2.38
C GLY A 54 3.76 -16.32 2.26
N GLU A 55 4.33 -15.91 1.13
CA GLU A 55 5.79 -15.82 0.97
C GLU A 55 6.38 -14.69 1.80
N LEU A 56 7.67 -14.80 2.11
CA LEU A 56 8.40 -13.87 2.95
C LEU A 56 9.59 -13.29 2.19
N LEU A 57 9.77 -11.97 2.31
CA LEU A 57 10.97 -11.28 1.84
C LEU A 57 11.62 -10.53 2.98
N THR A 58 12.91 -10.76 3.22
CA THR A 58 13.68 -9.94 4.16
C THR A 58 14.32 -8.78 3.42
N MET A 59 13.96 -7.56 3.80
CA MET A 59 14.50 -6.32 3.28
C MET A 59 15.49 -5.74 4.29
N HIS A 60 16.78 -5.74 3.94
CA HIS A 60 17.80 -5.11 4.77
C HIS A 60 17.75 -3.58 4.63
N ARG A 61 18.36 -2.87 5.59
CA ARG A 61 18.34 -1.39 5.65
C ARG A 61 18.84 -0.70 4.37
N GLN A 62 19.79 -1.31 3.67
CA GLN A 62 20.38 -0.77 2.44
C GLN A 62 19.65 -1.21 1.17
N THR A 63 18.71 -2.15 1.29
CA THR A 63 17.95 -2.67 0.15
C THR A 63 16.99 -1.61 -0.36
N ARG A 64 17.03 -1.37 -1.67
CA ARG A 64 16.09 -0.54 -2.41
C ARG A 64 15.34 -1.41 -3.41
N LEU A 65 14.02 -1.32 -3.40
CA LEU A 65 13.15 -2.00 -4.37
C LEU A 65 12.20 -0.99 -4.98
N VAL A 66 11.60 -1.36 -6.11
CA VAL A 66 10.52 -0.59 -6.72
C VAL A 66 9.20 -1.28 -6.41
N ALA A 67 8.23 -0.52 -5.92
CA ALA A 67 6.88 -0.99 -5.64
C ALA A 67 5.83 -0.14 -6.34
N MET A 68 4.69 -0.75 -6.64
CA MET A 68 3.47 -0.05 -6.99
C MET A 68 2.69 0.26 -5.72
N ARG A 69 2.42 1.54 -5.48
CA ARG A 69 1.63 2.01 -4.34
C ARG A 69 0.35 2.67 -4.80
N ILE A 70 -0.76 2.26 -4.21
CA ILE A 70 -2.06 2.87 -4.46
C ILE A 70 -2.19 4.11 -3.56
N LEU A 71 -2.13 5.27 -4.19
CA LEU A 71 -2.46 6.55 -3.60
C LEU A 71 -3.97 6.69 -3.62
N ARG A 72 -4.58 6.67 -2.43
CA ARG A 72 -5.95 7.14 -2.30
C ARG A 72 -5.92 8.64 -2.54
N GLY A 73 -6.35 9.06 -3.73
CA GLY A 73 -6.58 10.47 -4.00
C GLY A 73 -7.56 10.99 -2.94
N ARG A 74 -7.21 12.10 -2.29
CA ARG A 74 -8.15 12.85 -1.44
C ARG A 74 -9.19 13.53 -2.35
N GLY A 75 -9.98 12.74 -3.07
CA GLY A 75 -11.21 13.18 -3.73
C GLY A 75 -12.32 13.02 -2.71
N GLY A 76 -12.92 14.13 -2.30
CA GLY A 76 -13.82 14.22 -1.15
C GLY A 76 -14.94 13.18 -1.16
N ASP A 77 -15.35 12.77 0.03
CA ASP A 77 -16.50 11.91 0.27
C ASP A 77 -17.74 12.46 -0.47
N PRO A 78 -18.30 11.75 -1.48
CA PRO A 78 -19.58 12.15 -2.06
C PRO A 78 -20.75 11.89 -1.10
N VAL A 79 -20.50 11.20 0.02
CA VAL A 79 -21.55 10.65 0.90
C VAL A 79 -21.98 11.63 2.01
N HIS A 80 -21.32 12.77 2.17
CA HIS A 80 -21.64 13.77 3.20
C HIS A 80 -22.14 15.13 2.66
N ALA A 81 -22.38 15.28 1.35
CA ALA A 81 -22.85 16.54 0.76
C ALA A 81 -24.33 16.88 1.02
N PHE A 82 -25.10 16.00 1.68
CA PHE A 82 -26.51 16.24 2.01
C PHE A 82 -26.79 16.14 3.51
N SER A 83 -26.30 17.12 4.27
CA SER A 83 -27.00 17.53 5.49
C SER A 83 -27.60 18.90 5.24
N PRO A 84 -28.93 19.01 5.05
CA PRO A 84 -29.56 20.32 4.96
C PRO A 84 -29.38 21.01 6.32
N ARG A 85 -28.58 22.09 6.31
CA ARG A 85 -28.50 23.04 7.41
C ARG A 85 -29.91 23.47 7.76
N ARG A 86 -30.41 23.03 8.92
CA ARG A 86 -31.63 23.55 9.51
C ARG A 86 -31.41 25.04 9.77
N TYR A 87 -32.06 25.87 8.96
CA TYR A 87 -32.31 27.26 9.29
C TYR A 87 -33.24 27.25 10.52
N ARG A 88 -32.70 27.59 11.68
CA ARG A 88 -33.52 27.90 12.86
C ARG A 88 -33.55 29.42 12.97
N ARG A 89 -34.72 29.97 12.66
CA ARG A 89 -35.14 31.29 13.14
C ARG A 89 -35.24 31.28 14.65
#